data_AF-A0A9P1BKN7-F1
#
_entry.id   AF-A0A9P1BKN7-F1
#
_cell.length_a   1.000
_cell.length_b   1.000
_cell.length_c   1.000
_cell.angle_alpha   90.00
_cell.angle_beta   90.00
_cell.angle_gamma   90.00
#
_symmetry.space_group_name_H-M   'P 1'
#
loop_
_entity.id
_entity.type
_entity.pdbx_description
1 polymer ?
#
loop_
_entity_poly.entity_id
_entity_poly.type
_entity_poly.pdbx_seq_one_letter_code
_entity_poly.pdbx_strand_id
1 'polypeptide(L)'
;MSRQRGPDSQSSEDAGGACSVQVSLRHIVQDGAKGKPWTPMCIQKMDACFAKCSKFDRGFVMFTLERNMLTTSKKSSKEPVSCNLPSFNSLLRARRETSIKCAQDALEVEEMETDDTPQMKKRKIKSSHEALVNPVISIPFPECGDWPERQVNVLWGVKSSDLWVELTPANMKHLKCILKTEMEKGEVTCKKKSSPKKKRASPKKSPRRRLRRSTPLAESPMADGEQVEGTLVDSDHAEEVAETLEYVEG
;
A
#
# COMPACT_ATOMS: atom_id res chain seq x y z
N MET A 1 10.67 78.95 -14.21
CA MET A 1 10.55 77.49 -14.07
C MET A 1 10.82 77.12 -12.62
N SER A 2 9.78 76.80 -11.85
CA SER A 2 9.86 76.32 -10.47
C SER A 2 9.09 75.00 -10.41
N ARG A 3 9.70 73.93 -9.91
CA ARG A 3 9.02 72.67 -9.63
C ARG A 3 9.05 72.42 -8.12
N GLN A 4 7.86 72.43 -7.54
CA GLN A 4 7.58 72.06 -6.16
C GLN A 4 7.68 70.54 -5.97
N ARG A 5 7.98 70.15 -4.73
CA ARG A 5 8.06 68.77 -4.21
C ARG A 5 6.68 68.12 -4.16
N GLY A 6 6.63 66.81 -4.40
CA GLY A 6 5.56 65.90 -3.98
C GLY A 6 6.15 64.81 -3.05
N PRO A 7 5.37 64.26 -2.10
CA PRO A 7 5.89 63.54 -0.94
C PRO A 7 6.10 62.03 -1.17
N ASP A 8 6.85 61.46 -0.23
CA ASP A 8 7.24 60.07 -0.08
C ASP A 8 6.09 59.05 -0.14
N SER A 9 6.32 57.97 -0.90
CA SER A 9 5.67 56.68 -0.69
C SER A 9 6.76 55.62 -0.57
N GLN A 10 7.20 55.38 0.66
CA GLN A 10 7.94 54.18 1.01
C GLN A 10 6.96 53.00 1.02
N SER A 11 7.01 52.15 -0.01
CA SER A 11 6.51 50.79 0.05
C SER A 11 7.71 49.85 0.06
N SER A 12 8.27 49.62 1.24
CA SER A 12 9.15 48.48 1.47
C SER A 12 8.28 47.23 1.44
N GLU A 13 8.26 46.56 0.29
CA GLU A 13 7.78 45.19 0.18
C GLU A 13 8.76 44.28 0.94
N ASP A 14 8.52 44.14 2.23
CA ASP A 14 9.08 43.06 3.02
C ASP A 14 8.43 41.77 2.51
N ALA A 15 9.08 41.12 1.54
CA ALA A 15 8.77 39.77 1.10
C ALA A 15 9.17 38.78 2.20
N GLY A 16 8.53 38.89 3.36
CA GLY A 16 8.57 37.91 4.44
C GLY A 16 7.80 36.67 4.00
N GLY A 17 8.46 35.79 3.25
CA GLY A 17 7.96 34.46 2.97
C GLY A 17 7.66 33.77 4.30
N ALA A 18 6.38 33.64 4.63
CA ALA A 18 5.92 33.07 5.88
C ALA A 18 6.51 31.66 6.04
N CYS A 19 7.54 31.55 6.87
CA CYS A 19 8.09 30.26 7.27
C CYS A 19 7.11 29.65 8.27
N SER A 20 6.11 28.92 7.78
CA SER A 20 5.17 28.23 8.65
C SER A 20 5.89 27.08 9.35
N VAL A 21 6.12 27.20 10.65
CA VAL A 21 6.66 26.12 11.47
C VAL A 21 5.54 25.13 11.77
N GLN A 22 5.72 23.85 11.36
CA GLN A 22 4.79 22.77 11.68
C GLN A 22 5.41 21.84 12.74
N VAL A 23 4.72 21.68 13.85
CA VAL A 23 5.06 20.71 14.91
C VAL A 23 4.25 19.44 14.66
N SER A 24 4.91 18.27 14.67
CA SER A 24 4.24 16.97 14.49
C SER A 24 4.76 15.96 15.50
N LEU A 25 3.85 15.17 16.08
CA LEU A 25 4.19 14.06 16.97
C LEU A 25 4.63 12.87 16.12
N ARG A 26 5.73 12.21 16.52
CA ARG A 26 6.26 11.04 15.80
C ARG A 26 6.53 9.90 16.77
N HIS A 27 6.21 8.69 16.33
CA HIS A 27 6.56 7.48 17.05
C HIS A 27 8.02 7.10 16.75
N ILE A 28 8.74 6.66 17.78
CA ILE A 28 10.11 6.15 17.67
C ILE A 28 10.11 4.74 18.26
N VAL A 29 10.55 3.78 17.44
CA VAL A 29 10.70 2.38 17.84
C VAL A 29 12.19 2.12 18.06
N GLN A 30 12.53 1.69 19.27
CA GLN A 30 13.91 1.39 19.65
C GLN A 30 13.97 0.14 20.52
N ASP A 31 14.96 -0.71 20.27
CA ASP A 31 15.21 -1.91 21.08
C ASP A 31 16.33 -1.63 22.09
N GLY A 32 15.93 -1.27 23.31
CA GLY A 32 16.84 -0.87 24.39
C GLY A 32 17.66 0.39 24.08
N ALA A 33 18.67 0.66 24.91
CA ALA A 33 19.46 1.90 24.80
C ALA A 33 20.49 1.92 23.64
N LYS A 34 20.85 0.74 23.09
CA LYS A 34 21.93 0.61 22.08
C LYS A 34 21.42 0.38 20.65
N GLY A 35 20.14 0.07 20.47
CA GLY A 35 19.55 -0.13 19.14
C GLY A 35 19.42 1.18 18.36
N LYS A 36 19.59 1.13 17.04
CA LYS A 36 19.29 2.29 16.19
C LYS A 36 17.79 2.53 16.15
N PRO A 37 17.32 3.75 16.46
CA PRO A 37 15.89 4.05 16.42
C PRO A 37 15.36 4.01 14.99
N TRP A 38 14.14 3.52 14.84
CA TRP A 38 13.36 3.58 13.62
C TRP A 38 12.13 4.46 13.85
N THR A 39 11.87 5.38 12.92
CA THR A 39 10.69 6.24 12.94
C THR A 39 9.72 5.74 11.87
N PRO A 40 8.77 4.86 12.22
CA PRO A 40 7.79 4.35 11.27
C PRO A 40 6.87 5.46 10.76
N MET A 41 6.35 5.25 9.56
CA MET A 41 5.11 5.91 9.15
C MET A 41 3.95 5.26 9.90
N CYS A 42 3.12 6.07 10.54
CA CYS A 42 2.01 5.62 11.37
C CYS A 42 0.68 6.11 10.81
N ILE A 43 -0.37 5.28 10.96
CA ILE A 43 -1.76 5.64 10.70
C ILE A 43 -2.60 5.22 11.91
N GLN A 44 -3.51 6.09 12.34
CA GLN A 44 -4.50 5.78 13.37
C GLN A 44 -5.75 5.15 12.73
N LYS A 45 -6.21 4.00 13.24
CA LYS A 45 -7.45 3.32 12.83
C LYS A 45 -8.06 2.61 14.04
N MET A 46 -9.36 2.79 14.29
CA MET A 46 -10.09 2.10 15.37
C MET A 46 -9.32 2.12 16.70
N ASP A 47 -8.96 3.33 17.14
CA ASP A 47 -8.24 3.61 18.40
C ASP A 47 -6.84 3.02 18.55
N ALA A 48 -6.33 2.30 17.55
CA ALA A 48 -4.97 1.79 17.51
C ALA A 48 -4.09 2.51 16.48
N CYS A 49 -2.81 2.63 16.79
CA CYS A 49 -1.80 3.14 15.88
C CYS A 49 -1.15 1.97 15.13
N PHE A 50 -1.06 2.06 13.81
CA PHE A 50 -0.45 1.04 12.96
C PHE A 50 0.82 1.57 12.32
N ALA A 51 1.92 0.82 12.42
CA ALA A 51 3.20 1.13 11.81
C ALA A 51 3.35 0.44 10.45
N LYS A 52 3.83 1.19 9.47
CA LYS A 52 4.14 0.68 8.13
C LYS A 52 5.44 -0.11 8.14
N CYS A 53 5.36 -1.43 8.08
CA CYS A 53 6.50 -2.31 7.87
C CYS A 53 6.68 -2.56 6.36
N SER A 54 7.75 -2.03 5.77
CA SER A 54 8.05 -2.21 4.35
C SER A 54 9.41 -2.85 4.14
N LYS A 55 9.50 -3.82 3.22
CA LYS A 55 10.76 -4.50 2.89
C LYS A 55 11.84 -3.60 2.29
N PHE A 56 11.45 -2.40 1.85
CA PHE A 56 12.34 -1.40 1.26
C PHE A 56 12.55 -0.18 2.16
N ASP A 57 11.96 -0.17 3.36
CA ASP A 57 12.24 0.86 4.35
C ASP A 57 13.59 0.57 5.03
N ARG A 58 14.56 1.46 4.80
CA ARG A 58 15.90 1.36 5.38
C ARG A 58 15.88 1.37 6.90
N GLY A 59 14.99 2.18 7.51
CA GLY A 59 14.86 2.27 8.96
C GLY A 59 14.32 0.96 9.53
N PHE A 60 13.28 0.41 8.90
CA PHE A 60 12.72 -0.88 9.27
C PHE A 60 13.72 -2.03 9.14
N VAL A 61 14.46 -2.09 8.02
CA VAL A 61 15.49 -3.11 7.78
C VAL A 61 16.62 -2.98 8.81
N MET A 62 17.08 -1.76 9.11
CA MET A 62 18.09 -1.53 10.14
C MET A 62 17.61 -1.93 11.54
N PHE A 63 16.35 -1.66 11.88
CA PHE A 63 15.76 -2.02 13.17
C PHE A 63 15.61 -3.54 13.34
N THR A 64 15.10 -4.21 12.31
CA THR A 64 14.79 -5.65 12.38
C THR A 64 16.03 -6.53 12.17
N LEU A 65 16.82 -6.24 11.15
CA LEU A 65 17.94 -7.07 10.71
C LEU A 65 19.29 -6.60 11.23
N GLU A 66 19.35 -5.40 11.85
CA GLU A 66 20.58 -4.79 12.37
C GLU A 66 21.68 -4.62 11.29
N ARG A 67 21.28 -4.63 10.01
CA ARG A 67 22.15 -4.48 8.83
C ARG A 67 21.58 -3.44 7.88
N ASN A 68 22.47 -2.78 7.13
CA ASN A 68 22.10 -1.71 6.22
C ASN A 68 21.73 -2.25 4.84
N MET A 69 20.69 -1.66 4.23
CA MET A 69 20.32 -1.94 2.84
C MET A 69 21.38 -1.48 1.85
N LEU A 70 22.12 -0.41 2.18
CA LEU A 70 23.14 0.16 1.31
C LEU A 70 24.54 -0.23 1.79
N THR A 71 25.10 -1.32 1.26
CA THR A 71 26.55 -1.54 1.30
C THR A 71 27.14 -1.35 -0.10
N THR A 72 27.18 -0.09 -0.53
CA THR A 72 28.03 0.35 -1.66
C THR A 72 29.44 0.74 -1.20
N SER A 73 29.68 0.81 0.12
CA SER A 73 31.01 1.07 0.65
C SER A 73 31.92 -0.11 0.34
N LYS A 74 32.88 0.10 -0.56
CA LYS A 74 33.98 -0.82 -0.87
C LYS A 74 34.73 -1.33 0.38
N LYS A 75 34.54 -0.70 1.55
CA LYS A 75 35.18 -1.03 2.82
C LYS A 75 34.42 -2.05 3.68
N SER A 76 33.14 -2.31 3.44
CA SER A 76 32.39 -3.32 4.19
C SER A 76 32.21 -4.60 3.38
N SER A 77 32.79 -5.70 3.82
CA SER A 77 32.62 -7.04 3.22
C SER A 77 31.21 -7.61 3.34
N LYS A 78 30.28 -6.89 4.00
CA LYS A 78 28.91 -7.35 4.22
C LYS A 78 28.02 -7.02 3.02
N GLU A 79 27.36 -8.04 2.49
CA GLU A 79 26.39 -7.89 1.41
C GLU A 79 25.18 -7.05 1.84
N PRO A 80 24.55 -6.29 0.92
CA PRO A 80 23.36 -5.52 1.22
C PRO A 80 22.21 -6.48 1.56
N VAL A 81 21.42 -6.11 2.56
CA VAL A 81 20.31 -6.94 3.06
C VAL A 81 18.99 -6.22 2.88
N SER A 82 17.92 -6.97 2.60
CA SER A 82 16.54 -6.47 2.60
C SER A 82 15.64 -7.43 3.37
N CYS A 83 14.49 -6.96 3.85
CA CYS A 83 13.46 -7.84 4.45
C CYS A 83 12.64 -8.57 3.38
N ASN A 84 13.18 -8.81 2.19
CA ASN A 84 12.55 -9.66 1.18
C ASN A 84 12.72 -11.15 1.53
N LEU A 85 12.26 -11.51 2.73
CA LEU A 85 12.39 -12.84 3.32
C LEU A 85 11.08 -13.64 3.12
N PRO A 86 11.16 -14.97 2.98
CA PRO A 86 9.99 -15.84 2.94
C PRO A 86 9.02 -15.63 4.11
N SER A 87 9.49 -15.44 5.36
CA SER A 87 8.58 -15.19 6.50
C SER A 87 7.79 -13.89 6.33
N PHE A 88 8.42 -12.79 5.88
CA PHE A 88 7.71 -11.53 5.63
C PHE A 88 6.67 -11.70 4.51
N ASN A 89 7.02 -12.43 3.46
CA ASN A 89 6.08 -12.75 2.39
C ASN A 89 4.94 -13.67 2.87
N SER A 90 5.20 -14.56 3.83
CA SER A 90 4.18 -15.40 4.47
C SER A 90 3.18 -14.54 5.24
N LEU A 91 3.64 -13.57 6.04
CA LEU A 91 2.76 -12.63 6.75
C LEU A 91 1.91 -11.79 5.79
N LEU A 92 2.47 -11.35 4.66
CA LEU A 92 1.71 -10.66 3.61
C LEU A 92 0.63 -11.55 2.97
N ARG A 93 0.90 -12.85 2.80
CA ARG A 93 -0.08 -13.83 2.31
C ARG A 93 -1.18 -14.06 3.34
N ALA A 94 -0.82 -14.30 4.60
CA ALA A 94 -1.77 -14.46 5.70
C ALA A 94 -2.73 -13.26 5.78
N ARG A 95 -2.20 -12.03 5.75
CA ARG A 95 -3.04 -10.82 5.68
C ARG A 95 -3.97 -10.83 4.48
N ARG A 96 -3.44 -11.13 3.29
CA ARG A 96 -4.25 -11.11 2.07
C ARG A 96 -5.37 -12.16 2.12
N GLU A 97 -5.08 -13.36 2.60
CA GLU A 97 -6.05 -14.46 2.72
C GLU A 97 -7.14 -14.10 3.73
N THR A 98 -6.78 -13.62 4.92
CA THR A 98 -7.75 -13.14 5.91
C THR A 98 -8.57 -11.96 5.38
N SER A 99 -7.92 -11.01 4.69
CA SER A 99 -8.62 -9.86 4.07
C SER A 99 -9.66 -10.29 3.05
N ILE A 100 -9.31 -11.27 2.19
CA ILE A 100 -10.23 -11.82 1.19
C ILE A 100 -11.37 -12.54 1.88
N LYS A 101 -11.09 -13.33 2.92
CA LYS A 101 -12.10 -14.04 3.69
C LYS A 101 -13.11 -13.08 4.32
N CYS A 102 -12.65 -12.07 5.06
CA CYS A 102 -13.54 -11.09 5.68
C CYS A 102 -14.43 -10.35 4.66
N ALA A 103 -13.88 -10.03 3.47
CA ALA A 103 -14.65 -9.38 2.42
C ALA A 103 -15.63 -10.31 1.71
N GLN A 104 -15.32 -11.61 1.64
CA GLN A 104 -16.27 -12.62 1.14
C GLN A 104 -17.41 -12.81 2.14
N ASP A 105 -17.08 -12.98 3.42
CA ASP A 105 -18.07 -13.15 4.50
C ASP A 105 -19.03 -11.95 4.55
N ALA A 106 -18.53 -10.71 4.43
CA ALA A 106 -19.37 -9.51 4.40
C ALA A 106 -20.31 -9.45 3.18
N LEU A 107 -19.83 -9.86 2.00
CA LEU A 107 -20.66 -9.90 0.79
C LEU A 107 -21.71 -11.02 0.84
N GLU A 108 -21.38 -12.16 1.46
CA GLU A 108 -22.33 -13.27 1.64
C GLU A 108 -23.48 -12.87 2.60
N VAL A 109 -23.21 -12.04 3.62
CA VAL A 109 -24.25 -11.50 4.51
C VAL A 109 -25.17 -10.53 3.78
N GLU A 110 -24.64 -9.57 3.01
CA GLU A 110 -25.48 -8.66 2.20
C GLU A 110 -26.37 -9.42 1.21
N GLU A 111 -25.83 -10.48 0.58
CA GLU A 111 -26.58 -11.30 -0.38
C GLU A 111 -27.68 -12.14 0.28
N MET A 112 -27.54 -12.53 1.56
CA MET A 112 -28.60 -13.22 2.32
C MET A 112 -29.75 -12.30 2.75
N GLU A 113 -29.50 -11.00 2.91
CA GLU A 113 -30.55 -10.02 3.24
C GLU A 113 -31.39 -9.63 2.02
N THR A 114 -30.83 -9.75 0.82
CA THR A 114 -31.53 -9.60 -0.47
C THR A 114 -31.93 -10.96 -1.03
N ASP A 115 -32.99 -11.55 -0.48
CA ASP A 115 -33.55 -12.84 -0.88
C ASP A 115 -33.80 -12.93 -2.41
N ASP A 116 -33.65 -14.13 -2.98
CA ASP A 116 -33.88 -14.53 -4.39
C ASP A 116 -32.78 -14.30 -5.47
N THR A 117 -31.53 -14.71 -5.25
CA THR A 117 -30.65 -15.04 -6.40
C THR A 117 -29.85 -16.35 -6.29
N PRO A 118 -29.70 -17.11 -7.39
CA PRO A 118 -28.98 -18.38 -7.40
C PRO A 118 -27.48 -18.16 -7.16
N GLN A 119 -26.88 -19.06 -6.35
CA GLN A 119 -25.46 -19.05 -5.94
C GLN A 119 -24.51 -18.55 -7.04
N MET A 120 -24.16 -17.26 -6.98
CA MET A 120 -23.22 -16.67 -7.93
C MET A 120 -21.79 -17.11 -7.59
N LYS A 121 -20.97 -17.30 -8.63
CA LYS A 121 -19.54 -17.61 -8.47
C LYS A 121 -18.88 -16.55 -7.58
N LYS A 122 -18.10 -17.00 -6.57
CA LYS A 122 -17.38 -16.14 -5.62
C LYS A 122 -16.72 -14.95 -6.34
N ARG A 123 -17.21 -13.74 -6.07
CA ARG A 123 -16.74 -12.51 -6.69
C ARG A 123 -15.27 -12.27 -6.32
N LYS A 124 -14.50 -11.70 -7.24
CA LYS A 124 -13.10 -11.35 -7.00
C LYS A 124 -13.01 -10.10 -6.12
N ILE A 125 -12.46 -10.25 -4.92
CA ILE A 125 -12.27 -9.13 -3.99
C ILE A 125 -11.25 -8.11 -4.55
N LYS A 126 -11.72 -6.86 -4.65
CA LYS A 126 -10.96 -5.64 -4.97
C LYS A 126 -10.68 -4.80 -3.72
N SER A 127 -9.74 -3.86 -3.83
CA SER A 127 -9.44 -2.89 -2.75
C SER A 127 -10.63 -2.00 -2.38
N SER A 128 -11.59 -1.79 -3.29
CA SER A 128 -12.78 -0.98 -3.05
C SER A 128 -13.74 -1.57 -2.01
N HIS A 129 -13.63 -2.88 -1.70
CA HIS A 129 -14.45 -3.51 -0.65
C HIS A 129 -13.94 -3.25 0.76
N GLU A 130 -12.90 -2.43 0.93
CA GLU A 130 -12.42 -2.02 2.26
C GLU A 130 -13.54 -1.39 3.11
N ALA A 131 -14.48 -0.68 2.48
CA ALA A 131 -15.61 -0.06 3.16
C ALA A 131 -16.63 -1.06 3.73
N LEU A 132 -16.63 -2.31 3.24
CA LEU A 132 -17.58 -3.35 3.66
C LEU A 132 -17.07 -4.18 4.83
N VAL A 133 -15.81 -3.99 5.23
CA VAL A 133 -15.14 -4.85 6.21
C VAL A 133 -14.57 -4.02 7.35
N ASN A 134 -14.30 -4.70 8.46
CA ASN A 134 -13.48 -4.11 9.49
C ASN A 134 -12.07 -3.79 8.89
N PRO A 135 -11.60 -2.51 8.94
CA PRO A 135 -10.28 -2.12 8.46
C PRO A 135 -9.14 -2.77 9.25
N VAL A 136 -9.42 -3.31 10.43
CA VAL A 136 -8.47 -4.05 11.26
C VAL A 136 -8.84 -5.53 11.21
N ILE A 137 -7.86 -6.37 10.90
CA ILE A 137 -7.98 -7.84 10.88
C ILE A 137 -6.85 -8.46 11.69
N SER A 138 -7.08 -9.65 12.24
CA SER A 138 -6.04 -10.37 12.98
C SER A 138 -5.42 -11.45 12.09
N ILE A 139 -4.08 -11.55 12.11
CA ILE A 139 -3.33 -12.59 11.39
C ILE A 139 -2.43 -13.37 12.35
N PRO A 140 -2.16 -14.65 12.09
CA PRO A 140 -1.25 -15.44 12.89
C PRO A 140 0.19 -14.99 12.65
N PHE A 141 0.89 -14.66 13.73
CA PHE A 141 2.34 -14.59 13.77
C PHE A 141 2.87 -15.95 14.23
N PRO A 142 3.79 -16.57 13.48
CA PRO A 142 4.31 -17.90 13.81
C PRO A 142 5.14 -17.87 15.09
N GLU A 143 5.24 -19.00 15.77
CA GLU A 143 6.16 -19.18 16.88
C GLU A 143 7.63 -18.93 16.46
N CYS A 144 8.36 -18.16 17.26
CA CYS A 144 9.76 -17.85 16.99
C CYS A 144 10.54 -17.51 18.27
N GLY A 145 11.57 -18.31 18.58
CA GLY A 145 12.37 -18.13 19.80
C GLY A 145 11.48 -18.28 21.04
N ASP A 146 11.49 -17.27 21.92
CA ASP A 146 10.67 -17.24 23.12
C ASP A 146 9.23 -16.70 22.88
N TRP A 147 8.88 -16.41 21.62
CA TRP A 147 7.57 -15.88 21.27
C TRP A 147 6.64 -17.01 20.77
N PRO A 148 5.54 -17.32 21.48
CA PRO A 148 4.57 -18.30 21.02
C PRO A 148 3.79 -17.76 19.81
N GLU A 149 3.18 -18.69 19.06
CA GLU A 149 2.21 -18.34 18.02
C GLU A 149 1.08 -17.49 18.62
N ARG A 150 0.72 -16.40 17.94
CA ARG A 150 -0.35 -15.51 18.40
C ARG A 150 -1.00 -14.74 17.26
N GLN A 151 -2.21 -14.26 17.53
CA GLN A 151 -2.89 -13.33 16.63
C GLN A 151 -2.38 -11.90 16.82
N VAL A 152 -2.15 -11.21 15.70
CA VAL A 152 -1.69 -9.82 15.67
C VAL A 152 -2.59 -9.02 14.75
N ASN A 153 -3.03 -7.85 15.23
CA ASN A 153 -3.85 -6.94 14.46
C ASN A 153 -3.02 -6.24 13.39
N VAL A 154 -3.56 -6.22 12.18
CA VAL A 154 -2.99 -5.58 11.01
C VAL A 154 -4.10 -4.88 10.22
N LEU A 155 -3.74 -3.87 9.43
CA LEU A 155 -4.73 -3.27 8.55
C LEU A 155 -5.06 -4.21 7.39
N TRP A 156 -6.35 -4.24 7.01
CA TRP A 156 -6.86 -4.96 5.86
C TRP A 156 -6.12 -4.56 4.58
N GLY A 157 -5.90 -5.53 3.68
CA GLY A 157 -5.26 -5.21 2.41
C GLY A 157 -5.00 -6.40 1.49
N VAL A 158 -5.44 -6.25 0.24
CA VAL A 158 -5.39 -7.33 -0.77
C VAL A 158 -4.18 -7.25 -1.70
N LYS A 159 -3.67 -6.03 -1.98
CA LYS A 159 -2.61 -5.79 -2.99
C LYS A 159 -1.32 -5.19 -2.45
N SER A 160 -1.34 -4.59 -1.25
CA SER A 160 -0.19 -3.86 -0.72
C SER A 160 1.01 -4.78 -0.45
N SER A 161 2.22 -4.32 -0.76
CA SER A 161 3.47 -5.02 -0.37
C SER A 161 3.95 -4.65 1.03
N ASP A 162 3.29 -3.69 1.67
CA ASP A 162 3.65 -3.20 2.99
C ASP A 162 2.69 -3.79 4.01
N LEU A 163 3.22 -4.23 5.15
CA LEU A 163 2.43 -4.77 6.26
C LEU A 163 2.20 -3.66 7.27
N TRP A 164 0.95 -3.31 7.55
CA TRP A 164 0.60 -2.34 8.58
C TRP A 164 0.28 -3.10 9.85
N VAL A 165 1.16 -3.05 10.84
CA VAL A 165 1.05 -3.83 12.08
C VAL A 165 0.73 -2.89 13.23
N GLU A 166 -0.16 -3.31 14.11
CA GLU A 166 -0.47 -2.57 15.34
C GLU A 166 0.83 -2.30 16.12
N LEU A 167 1.07 -1.02 16.39
CA LEU A 167 2.30 -0.50 16.98
C LEU A 167 2.33 -0.73 18.48
N THR A 168 2.59 -1.98 18.86
CA THR A 168 2.86 -2.36 20.26
C THR A 168 4.29 -2.86 20.42
N PRO A 169 4.91 -2.69 21.60
CA PRO A 169 6.25 -3.22 21.86
C PRO A 169 6.34 -4.74 21.63
N ALA A 170 5.30 -5.47 22.00
CA ALA A 170 5.23 -6.91 21.80
C ALA A 170 5.22 -7.28 20.31
N ASN A 171 4.43 -6.59 19.48
CA ASN A 171 4.35 -6.86 18.03
C ASN A 171 5.66 -6.55 17.32
N MET A 172 6.29 -5.42 17.66
CA MET A 172 7.57 -5.04 17.05
C MET A 172 8.70 -6.00 17.41
N LYS A 173 8.76 -6.46 18.67
CA LYS A 173 9.75 -7.45 19.12
C LYS A 173 9.54 -8.82 18.47
N HIS A 174 8.30 -9.29 18.39
CA HIS A 174 7.99 -10.57 17.74
C HIS A 174 8.33 -10.53 16.24
N LEU A 175 7.91 -9.47 15.53
CA LEU A 175 8.25 -9.29 14.12
C LEU A 175 9.77 -9.25 13.89
N LYS A 176 10.50 -8.51 14.73
CA LYS A 176 11.97 -8.47 14.69
C LYS A 176 12.57 -9.87 14.88
N CYS A 177 12.07 -10.65 15.85
CA CYS A 177 12.53 -12.01 16.13
C CYS A 177 12.35 -12.93 14.91
N ILE A 178 11.15 -12.93 14.30
CA ILE A 178 10.84 -13.73 13.11
C ILE A 178 11.83 -13.44 11.97
N LEU A 179 12.01 -12.15 11.64
CA LEU A 179 12.84 -11.75 10.49
C LEU A 179 14.34 -11.95 10.75
N LYS A 180 14.81 -11.68 11.96
CA LYS A 180 16.22 -11.85 12.34
C LYS A 180 16.62 -13.32 12.34
N THR A 181 15.79 -14.19 12.90
CA THR A 181 16.04 -15.64 12.98
C THR A 181 16.16 -16.27 11.59
N GLU A 182 15.26 -15.94 10.67
CA GLU A 182 15.32 -16.48 9.30
C GLU A 182 16.57 -16.01 8.54
N MET A 183 16.96 -14.74 8.75
CA MET A 183 18.17 -14.20 8.14
C MET A 183 19.45 -14.87 8.68
N GLU A 184 19.50 -15.17 9.98
CA GLU A 184 20.63 -15.87 10.61
C GLU A 184 20.75 -17.33 10.14
N LYS A 185 19.62 -17.98 9.83
CA LYS A 185 19.58 -19.32 9.21
C LYS A 185 20.17 -19.36 7.79
N GLY A 186 20.49 -18.22 7.18
CA GLY A 186 21.25 -18.15 5.93
C GLY A 186 20.47 -18.52 4.66
N GLU A 187 19.15 -18.69 4.74
CA GLU A 187 18.33 -19.09 3.59
C GLU A 187 18.16 -17.98 2.54
N VAL A 188 18.51 -16.73 2.87
CA VAL A 188 18.28 -15.58 1.98
C VAL A 188 19.46 -14.62 1.98
N THR A 189 20.60 -15.05 1.45
CA THR A 189 21.53 -14.06 0.87
C THR A 189 20.88 -13.51 -0.39
N CYS A 190 20.97 -12.19 -0.60
CA CYS A 190 20.56 -11.55 -1.84
C CYS A 190 21.54 -12.01 -2.93
N LYS A 191 21.37 -13.24 -3.45
CA LYS A 191 22.17 -13.78 -4.54
C LYS A 191 22.14 -12.75 -5.64
N LYS A 192 23.29 -12.11 -5.90
CA LYS A 192 23.48 -11.24 -7.06
C LYS A 192 22.89 -12.01 -8.23
N LYS A 193 21.80 -11.50 -8.81
CA LYS A 193 21.32 -11.98 -10.10
C LYS A 193 22.52 -11.84 -11.02
N SER A 194 23.16 -12.96 -11.33
CA SER A 194 24.21 -12.99 -12.34
C SER A 194 23.55 -12.41 -13.58
N SER A 195 24.05 -11.25 -14.01
CA SER A 195 23.64 -10.63 -15.26
C SER A 195 23.62 -11.73 -16.32
N PRO A 196 22.52 -11.92 -17.09
CA PRO A 196 22.47 -12.97 -18.08
C PRO A 196 23.69 -12.82 -18.98
N LYS A 197 24.57 -13.83 -18.99
CA LYS A 197 25.73 -13.88 -19.89
C LYS A 197 25.20 -13.60 -21.28
N LYS A 198 25.61 -12.47 -21.88
CA LYS A 198 25.31 -12.13 -23.27
C LYS A 198 25.61 -13.39 -24.10
N LYS A 199 24.57 -14.04 -24.60
CA LYS A 199 24.73 -15.14 -25.54
C LYS A 199 25.50 -14.55 -26.72
N ARG A 200 26.71 -15.05 -26.92
CA ARG A 200 27.57 -14.68 -28.05
C ARG A 200 26.73 -14.88 -29.31
N ALA A 201 26.55 -13.82 -30.07
CA ALA A 201 25.90 -13.85 -31.36
C ALA A 201 26.69 -14.80 -32.28
N SER A 202 26.03 -15.84 -32.78
CA SER A 202 26.53 -16.67 -33.88
C SER A 202 25.87 -16.23 -35.19
N PRO A 203 26.53 -16.41 -36.34
CA PRO A 203 26.41 -15.53 -37.49
C PRO A 203 25.16 -15.78 -38.35
N LYS A 204 24.70 -14.70 -38.99
CA LYS A 204 23.54 -14.55 -39.89
C LYS A 204 23.41 -15.71 -40.89
N LYS A 205 22.31 -16.48 -40.79
CA LYS A 205 21.81 -17.32 -41.89
C LYS A 205 20.65 -16.63 -42.60
N SER A 206 20.98 -16.12 -43.79
CA SER A 206 20.20 -15.97 -45.05
C SER A 206 18.77 -15.37 -45.06
N PRO A 207 18.47 -14.40 -45.95
CA PRO A 207 17.17 -13.75 -46.04
C PRO A 207 16.19 -14.53 -46.92
N ARG A 208 15.13 -15.11 -46.34
CA ARG A 208 14.00 -15.63 -47.11
C ARG A 208 12.97 -14.52 -47.40
N ARG A 209 13.22 -13.84 -48.53
CA ARG A 209 12.29 -13.41 -49.57
C ARG A 209 10.82 -13.16 -49.16
N ARG A 210 10.47 -11.87 -49.14
CA ARG A 210 9.11 -11.29 -49.18
C ARG A 210 8.28 -11.82 -50.37
N LEU A 211 7.00 -12.08 -50.13
CA LEU A 211 5.87 -11.90 -51.06
C LEU A 211 4.70 -11.37 -50.18
N ARG A 212 4.50 -10.05 -50.03
CA ARG A 212 3.57 -9.18 -50.79
C ARG A 212 2.20 -9.82 -51.07
N ARG A 213 1.15 -9.35 -50.36
CA ARG A 213 0.06 -8.45 -50.83
C ARG A 213 -1.18 -9.34 -51.08
N SER A 214 -2.38 -9.07 -50.56
CA SER A 214 -3.18 -7.85 -50.70
C SER A 214 -4.39 -7.87 -49.76
N THR A 215 -4.69 -6.72 -49.17
CA THR A 215 -6.03 -6.26 -48.76
C THR A 215 -6.92 -6.02 -49.98
N PRO A 216 -8.24 -6.11 -49.84
CA PRO A 216 -9.14 -5.24 -50.58
C PRO A 216 -10.00 -4.38 -49.63
N LEU A 217 -9.96 -3.08 -49.90
CA LEU A 217 -11.01 -2.10 -49.64
C LEU A 217 -12.09 -2.25 -50.73
N ALA A 218 -13.36 -2.17 -50.36
CA ALA A 218 -14.48 -1.65 -51.14
C ALA A 218 -15.71 -1.69 -50.21
N GLU A 219 -16.20 -0.57 -49.69
CA GLU A 219 -17.09 0.43 -50.31
C GLU A 219 -18.49 0.32 -49.68
N SER A 220 -18.98 1.47 -49.21
CA SER A 220 -20.32 1.70 -48.68
C SER A 220 -21.33 1.79 -49.84
N PRO A 221 -22.65 1.58 -49.62
CA PRO A 221 -23.52 2.76 -49.45
C PRO A 221 -24.80 2.59 -48.60
N MET A 222 -25.15 3.69 -47.90
CA MET A 222 -26.44 4.41 -47.74
C MET A 222 -27.81 3.74 -47.45
N ALA A 223 -28.65 4.53 -46.74
CA ALA A 223 -30.12 4.51 -46.56
C ALA A 223 -30.66 3.57 -45.45
N ASP A 224 -31.61 3.89 -44.56
CA ASP A 224 -32.47 5.04 -44.19
C ASP A 224 -32.78 4.83 -42.67
N GLY A 225 -32.89 5.83 -41.79
CA GLY A 225 -34.11 6.60 -41.55
C GLY A 225 -35.15 5.84 -40.69
N GLU A 226 -35.18 6.03 -39.36
CA GLU A 226 -36.44 6.10 -38.59
C GLU A 226 -36.22 6.66 -37.17
N GLN A 227 -37.14 7.55 -36.76
CA GLN A 227 -37.25 8.21 -35.46
C GLN A 227 -37.94 7.28 -34.46
N VAL A 228 -37.61 7.33 -33.17
CA VAL A 228 -38.63 7.27 -32.08
C VAL A 228 -38.14 8.04 -30.84
N GLU A 229 -39.06 8.86 -30.31
CA GLU A 229 -39.20 9.50 -29.00
C GLU A 229 -38.35 8.91 -27.85
N GLY A 230 -37.78 9.71 -26.93
CA GLY A 230 -38.48 10.74 -26.17
C GLY A 230 -39.00 10.13 -24.86
N THR A 231 -38.22 10.20 -23.77
CA THR A 231 -38.79 10.25 -22.42
C THR A 231 -37.77 10.83 -21.45
N LEU A 232 -38.09 12.06 -21.05
CA LEU A 232 -37.52 12.85 -20.00
C LEU A 232 -38.30 12.49 -18.73
N VAL A 233 -37.60 12.11 -17.65
CA VAL A 233 -38.20 12.08 -16.31
C VAL A 233 -37.17 12.67 -15.35
N ASP A 234 -37.32 13.98 -15.13
CA ASP A 234 -36.95 14.63 -13.89
C ASP A 234 -37.85 14.09 -12.78
N SER A 235 -37.28 13.82 -11.61
CA SER A 235 -38.00 13.96 -10.33
C SER A 235 -37.00 14.05 -9.20
N ASP A 236 -36.80 15.30 -8.77
CA ASP A 236 -36.46 15.68 -7.41
C ASP A 236 -37.35 14.94 -6.40
N HIS A 237 -36.73 14.35 -5.38
CA HIS A 237 -37.33 14.33 -4.05
C HIS A 237 -36.23 14.43 -3.00
N ALA A 238 -36.08 15.65 -2.50
CA ALA A 238 -35.57 15.92 -1.17
C ALA A 238 -36.67 15.55 -0.17
N GLU A 239 -36.37 14.69 0.80
CA GLU A 239 -36.98 14.82 2.11
C GLU A 239 -35.93 14.67 3.21
N GLU A 240 -35.97 15.69 4.02
CA GLU A 240 -35.33 15.98 5.28
C GLU A 240 -36.04 15.15 6.37
N VAL A 241 -35.30 14.39 7.19
CA VAL A 241 -35.79 14.02 8.52
C VAL A 241 -34.64 14.15 9.52
N ALA A 242 -34.87 15.06 10.46
CA ALA A 242 -34.02 15.38 11.57
C ALA A 242 -34.25 14.42 12.75
N GLU A 243 -33.20 14.35 13.59
CA GLU A 243 -33.27 14.32 15.06
C GLU A 243 -33.81 13.06 15.77
N THR A 244 -32.90 12.33 16.43
CA THR A 244 -32.94 12.21 17.90
C THR A 244 -31.61 11.67 18.43
N LEU A 245 -30.89 12.54 19.15
CA LEU A 245 -29.78 12.23 20.04
C LEU A 245 -30.38 11.89 21.41
N GLU A 246 -30.25 10.64 21.86
CA GLU A 246 -30.41 10.34 23.28
C GLU A 246 -29.04 10.23 23.95
N TYR A 247 -28.85 11.13 24.89
CA TYR A 247 -27.77 11.25 25.84
C TYR A 247 -28.11 10.30 27.01
N VAL A 248 -27.22 9.36 27.35
CA VAL A 248 -27.32 8.60 28.62
C VAL A 248 -26.00 8.74 29.36
N GLU A 249 -26.02 9.61 30.37
CA GLU A 249 -25.08 9.58 31.49
C GLU A 249 -25.58 8.57 32.54
N GLY A 250 -24.65 7.75 33.02
CA GLY A 250 -24.82 6.83 34.15
C GLY A 250 -23.48 6.25 34.55
#